data_AF-A0A9P1C8K2-F1
#
_entry.id   AF-A0A9P1C8K2-F1
#
_cell.length_a   1.000
_cell.length_b   1.000
_cell.length_c   1.000
_cell.angle_alpha   90.00
_cell.angle_beta   90.00
_cell.angle_gamma   90.00
#
_symmetry.space_group_name_H-M   'P 1'
#
loop_
_entity.id
_entity.type
_entity.pdbx_description
1 polymer ?
#
loop_
_entity_poly.entity_id
_entity_poly.type
_entity_poly.pdbx_seq_one_letter_code
_entity_poly.pdbx_strand_id
1 'polypeptide(L)'
;MGSGALTADLQQRAQSGTALEELLPEAFALVREGSTRVLGLRHFDVQMMGGIALHEGNIAEMGTGEGKTLVAILAAFLNALSGKGVHVVTVNDYLARRDAEWVGQPLRFLGMTVGVVQNGMPPDQKKKAYRCDVTYVTNSELGFDYLRDQMAPSPSELALREQSPFNFAVVDEVDSILIDEARTPLIISGVAENTPTKYKVAQEVVRALKKEVHYTVDEKQRQCVLIEGGVEAAEKLLGKDDLFDPEDPWFPFITNALNAKELYIKDKAYIVKRGEVMIVDEFTGRVMEGRRWSNGLHQAIEAKENVQIQAESVTLASISYQSLFRLFDKLSGMTGTAFTEAKEFEEVYKLKTVVVPPNLVRKREDKDDQVYVDDIGKWKVPCCHAGLEIELKGDLRNLTVFAPAQAKKPCQSGRVSHDNQQGLLCAPASDGGLLFEASSNPSSVWQVTLDSVAE
;
A
#
# COMPACT_ATOMS: atom_id res chain seq x y z
N MET A 1 -25.16 35.36 6.88
CA MET A 1 -23.82 34.99 7.39
C MET A 1 -23.01 34.45 6.22
N GLY A 2 -21.70 34.72 6.14
CA GLY A 2 -20.85 34.09 5.10
C GLY A 2 -20.70 32.58 5.34
N SER A 3 -20.34 31.81 4.32
CA SER A 3 -20.20 30.35 4.40
C SER A 3 -19.28 29.91 5.54
N GLY A 4 -18.12 30.56 5.71
CA GLY A 4 -17.20 30.27 6.81
C GLY A 4 -17.75 30.56 8.21
N ALA A 5 -18.69 31.51 8.35
CA ALA A 5 -19.32 31.79 9.63
C ALA A 5 -20.32 30.70 10.05
N LEU A 6 -21.00 30.07 9.09
CA LEU A 6 -21.86 28.91 9.35
C LEU A 6 -21.04 27.69 9.75
N THR A 7 -19.91 27.47 9.08
CA THR A 7 -18.98 26.38 9.45
C THR A 7 -18.44 26.57 10.87
N ALA A 8 -18.07 27.80 11.25
CA ALA A 8 -17.58 28.10 12.60
C ALA A 8 -18.64 27.82 13.68
N ASP A 9 -19.91 28.16 13.42
CA ASP A 9 -21.03 27.82 14.31
C ASP A 9 -21.20 26.30 14.49
N LEU A 10 -21.18 25.55 13.38
CA LEU A 10 -21.26 24.09 13.40
C LEU A 10 -20.07 23.45 14.13
N GLN A 11 -18.85 23.97 13.92
CA GLN A 11 -17.65 23.50 14.64
C GLN A 11 -17.78 23.76 16.15
N GLN A 12 -18.24 24.95 16.55
CA GLN A 12 -18.45 25.29 17.95
C GLN A 12 -19.46 24.34 18.60
N ARG A 13 -20.60 24.08 17.93
CA ARG A 13 -21.63 23.14 18.40
C ARG A 13 -21.07 21.73 18.56
N ALA A 14 -20.40 21.20 17.53
CA ALA A 14 -19.78 19.88 17.56
C ALA A 14 -18.76 19.74 18.71
N GLN A 15 -17.88 20.73 18.89
CA GLN A 15 -16.86 20.73 19.94
C GLN A 15 -17.42 20.95 21.34
N SER A 16 -18.60 21.58 21.44
CA SER A 16 -19.34 21.72 22.70
C SER A 16 -20.13 20.47 23.10
N GLY A 17 -20.14 19.43 22.27
CA GLY A 17 -20.76 18.12 22.57
C GLY A 17 -22.08 17.84 21.85
N THR A 18 -22.52 18.68 20.91
CA THR A 18 -23.66 18.33 20.03
C THR A 18 -23.30 17.13 19.16
N ALA A 19 -24.20 16.14 19.11
CA ALA A 19 -24.03 14.95 18.29
C ALA A 19 -23.93 15.32 16.80
N LEU A 20 -23.04 14.67 16.05
CA LEU A 20 -22.85 14.97 14.62
C LEU A 20 -24.10 14.65 13.81
N GLU A 21 -24.88 13.65 14.24
CA GLU A 21 -26.15 13.24 13.65
C GLU A 21 -27.18 14.38 13.67
N GLU A 22 -27.18 15.22 14.72
CA GLU A 22 -28.05 16.40 14.81
C GLU A 22 -27.60 17.52 13.86
N LEU A 23 -26.29 17.63 13.61
CA LEU A 23 -25.72 18.61 12.70
C LEU A 23 -25.77 18.16 11.23
N LEU A 24 -26.03 16.87 10.97
CA LEU A 24 -25.95 16.27 9.65
C LEU A 24 -26.78 17.02 8.60
N PRO A 25 -28.07 17.34 8.82
CA PRO A 25 -28.87 18.02 7.80
C PRO A 25 -28.31 19.39 7.42
N GLU A 26 -27.89 20.18 8.41
CA GLU A 26 -27.32 21.53 8.22
C GLU A 26 -25.96 21.44 7.51
N ALA A 27 -25.07 20.55 7.97
CA ALA A 27 -23.75 20.35 7.41
C ALA A 27 -23.82 19.86 5.95
N PHE A 28 -24.68 18.88 5.67
CA PHE A 28 -24.84 18.32 4.32
C PHE A 28 -25.46 19.34 3.36
N ALA A 29 -26.43 20.14 3.82
CA ALA A 29 -26.97 21.25 3.03
C ALA A 29 -25.90 22.29 2.70
N LEU A 30 -25.02 22.60 3.66
CA LEU A 30 -23.92 23.55 3.47
C LEU A 30 -22.89 23.04 2.45
N VAL A 31 -22.50 21.77 2.52
CA VAL A 31 -21.59 21.13 1.54
C VAL A 31 -22.22 21.10 0.14
N ARG A 32 -23.50 20.75 0.04
CA ARG A 32 -24.24 20.74 -1.23
C ARG A 32 -24.28 22.12 -1.88
N GLU A 33 -24.57 23.15 -1.10
CA GLU A 33 -24.57 24.54 -1.57
C GLU A 33 -23.15 25.02 -1.92
N GLY A 34 -22.15 24.69 -1.11
CA GLY A 34 -20.75 24.99 -1.38
C GLY A 34 -20.26 24.36 -2.69
N SER A 35 -20.59 23.10 -2.93
CA SER A 35 -20.28 22.40 -4.19
C SER A 35 -20.97 23.03 -5.39
N THR A 36 -22.25 23.40 -5.24
CA THR A 36 -23.01 24.06 -6.32
C THR A 36 -22.37 25.40 -6.69
N ARG A 37 -21.94 26.20 -5.71
CA ARG A 37 -21.32 27.51 -5.95
C ARG A 37 -19.90 27.44 -6.51
N VAL A 38 -19.12 26.46 -6.08
CA VAL A 38 -17.69 26.37 -6.41
C VAL A 38 -17.46 25.54 -7.67
N LEU A 39 -18.14 24.40 -7.78
CA LEU A 39 -17.94 23.44 -8.86
C LEU A 39 -19.07 23.44 -9.89
N GLY A 40 -20.20 24.11 -9.61
CA GLY A 40 -21.40 23.99 -10.44
C GLY A 40 -22.10 22.63 -10.31
N LEU A 41 -21.66 21.80 -9.36
CA LEU A 41 -22.14 20.44 -9.16
C LEU A 41 -23.00 20.38 -7.90
N ARG A 42 -24.31 20.24 -8.07
CA ARG A 42 -25.23 20.02 -6.96
C ARG A 42 -25.36 18.53 -6.70
N HIS A 43 -25.16 18.10 -5.45
CA HIS A 43 -25.35 16.69 -5.10
C HIS A 43 -26.76 16.20 -5.47
N PHE A 44 -26.86 15.02 -6.04
CA PHE A 44 -28.12 14.29 -6.24
C PHE A 44 -28.62 13.69 -4.93
N ASP A 45 -29.90 13.34 -4.85
CA ASP A 45 -30.47 12.80 -3.60
C ASP A 45 -29.86 11.43 -3.25
N VAL A 46 -29.54 10.60 -4.26
CA VAL A 46 -28.82 9.34 -4.07
C VAL A 46 -27.39 9.56 -3.54
N GLN A 47 -26.74 10.67 -3.90
CA GLN A 47 -25.42 11.03 -3.36
C GLN A 47 -25.53 11.47 -1.89
N MET A 48 -26.63 12.11 -1.50
CA MET A 48 -26.90 12.41 -0.09
C MET A 48 -27.06 11.13 0.73
N MET A 49 -27.76 10.12 0.19
CA MET A 49 -27.89 8.79 0.81
C MET A 49 -26.52 8.12 0.98
N GLY A 50 -25.68 8.15 -0.05
CA GLY A 50 -24.31 7.64 0.03
C GLY A 50 -23.48 8.35 1.10
N GLY A 51 -23.59 9.67 1.20
CA GLY A 51 -22.90 10.46 2.23
C GLY A 51 -23.33 10.11 3.65
N ILE A 52 -24.62 9.82 3.85
CA ILE A 52 -25.16 9.37 5.14
C ILE A 52 -24.59 7.99 5.48
N ALA A 53 -24.61 7.05 4.54
CA ALA A 53 -24.05 5.72 4.73
C ALA A 53 -22.55 5.78 5.14
N LEU A 54 -21.77 6.66 4.49
CA LEU A 54 -20.37 6.89 4.87
C LEU A 54 -20.24 7.46 6.28
N HIS A 55 -21.06 8.44 6.66
CA HIS A 55 -21.03 9.03 8.00
C HIS A 55 -21.35 8.00 9.09
N GLU A 56 -22.29 7.08 8.83
CA GLU A 56 -22.69 6.01 9.73
C GLU A 56 -21.64 4.89 9.89
N GLY A 57 -20.52 4.96 9.16
CA GLY A 57 -19.47 3.94 9.22
C GLY A 57 -19.78 2.70 8.37
N ASN A 58 -20.50 2.88 7.26
CA ASN A 58 -20.83 1.82 6.32
C ASN A 58 -20.03 1.96 5.01
N ILE A 59 -20.10 0.92 4.18
CA ILE A 59 -19.66 0.96 2.79
C ILE A 59 -20.83 1.40 1.91
N ALA A 60 -20.66 2.49 1.18
CA ALA A 60 -21.61 2.93 0.17
C ALA A 60 -21.27 2.29 -1.18
N GLU A 61 -22.06 1.31 -1.61
CA GLU A 61 -21.97 0.79 -2.98
C GLU A 61 -22.68 1.73 -3.93
N MET A 62 -21.90 2.35 -4.82
CA MET A 62 -22.36 3.30 -5.81
C MET A 62 -21.69 2.99 -7.15
N GLY A 63 -22.50 2.77 -8.18
CA GLY A 63 -22.01 2.45 -9.52
C GLY A 63 -20.99 3.47 -10.07
N THR A 64 -20.14 3.01 -10.98
CA THR A 64 -19.17 3.87 -11.66
C THR A 64 -19.87 5.05 -12.36
N GLY A 65 -19.42 6.27 -12.07
CA GLY A 65 -20.01 7.50 -12.62
C GLY A 65 -21.08 8.15 -11.72
N GLU A 66 -21.49 7.53 -10.61
CA GLU A 66 -22.46 8.12 -9.67
C GLU A 66 -21.88 9.25 -8.81
N GLY A 67 -20.59 9.58 -8.97
CA GLY A 67 -19.93 10.71 -8.30
C GLY A 67 -19.40 10.42 -6.90
N LYS A 68 -18.87 9.21 -6.65
CA LYS A 68 -18.24 8.76 -5.38
C LYS A 68 -17.33 9.83 -4.75
N THR A 69 -16.43 10.41 -5.55
CA THR A 69 -15.50 11.48 -5.12
C THR A 69 -16.22 12.69 -4.50
N LEU A 70 -17.36 13.11 -5.05
CA LEU A 70 -18.15 14.22 -4.54
C LEU A 70 -19.00 13.82 -3.32
N VAL A 71 -19.34 12.53 -3.18
CA VAL A 71 -20.04 11.99 -2.01
C VAL A 71 -19.15 12.01 -0.77
N ALA A 72 -17.87 11.65 -0.91
CA ALA A 72 -16.92 11.59 0.21
C ALA A 72 -16.81 12.90 0.99
N ILE A 73 -16.89 14.06 0.32
CA ILE A 73 -16.75 15.36 0.98
C ILE A 73 -17.92 15.70 1.92
N LEU A 74 -19.10 15.06 1.76
CA LEU A 74 -20.23 15.22 2.69
C LEU A 74 -19.87 14.67 4.07
N ALA A 75 -19.49 13.39 4.11
CA ALA A 75 -19.10 12.71 5.35
C ALA A 75 -17.80 13.28 5.92
N ALA A 76 -16.82 13.63 5.07
CA ALA A 76 -15.58 14.23 5.51
C ALA A 76 -15.81 15.58 6.20
N PHE A 77 -16.62 16.47 5.61
CA PHE A 77 -16.92 17.77 6.21
C PHE A 77 -17.59 17.63 7.59
N LEU A 78 -18.65 16.82 7.69
CA LEU A 78 -19.39 16.62 8.93
C LEU A 78 -18.49 16.09 10.05
N ASN A 79 -17.69 15.06 9.77
CA ASN A 79 -16.82 14.46 10.78
C ASN A 79 -15.61 15.36 11.13
N ALA A 80 -15.17 16.20 10.20
CA ALA A 80 -14.11 17.17 10.43
C ALA A 80 -14.52 18.31 11.39
N LEU A 81 -15.83 18.57 11.58
CA LEU A 81 -16.32 19.60 12.53
C LEU A 81 -15.82 19.37 13.97
N SER A 82 -15.53 18.11 14.33
CA SER A 82 -14.97 17.73 15.63
C SER A 82 -13.54 18.25 15.89
N GLY A 83 -12.81 18.69 14.85
CA GLY A 83 -11.42 19.13 14.94
C GLY A 83 -10.38 18.00 15.09
N LYS A 84 -10.83 16.74 15.11
CA LYS A 84 -9.98 15.55 15.26
C LYS A 84 -9.35 15.07 13.95
N GLY A 85 -9.71 15.68 12.82
CA GLY A 85 -9.20 15.34 11.49
C GLY A 85 -9.91 14.16 10.84
N VAL A 86 -9.89 14.13 9.51
CA VAL A 86 -10.44 13.05 8.67
C VAL A 86 -9.42 12.65 7.61
N HIS A 87 -9.28 11.36 7.37
CA HIS A 87 -8.45 10.81 6.29
C HIS A 87 -9.34 10.34 5.14
N VAL A 88 -9.12 10.87 3.94
CA VAL A 88 -9.72 10.35 2.70
C VAL A 88 -8.64 9.53 2.00
N VAL A 89 -8.83 8.22 1.96
CA VAL A 89 -7.81 7.28 1.49
C VAL A 89 -8.12 6.84 0.06
N THR A 90 -7.14 6.95 -0.84
CA THR A 90 -7.27 6.55 -2.24
C THR A 90 -6.21 5.51 -2.63
N VAL A 91 -6.41 4.85 -3.78
CA VAL A 91 -5.52 3.79 -4.26
C VAL A 91 -4.14 4.31 -4.69
N ASN A 92 -4.03 5.55 -5.18
CA ASN A 92 -2.76 6.09 -5.67
C ASN A 92 -2.61 7.61 -5.49
N ASP A 93 -1.37 8.08 -5.54
CA ASP A 93 -1.00 9.48 -5.28
C ASP A 93 -1.63 10.48 -6.26
N TYR A 94 -1.88 10.07 -7.51
CA TYR A 94 -2.53 10.91 -8.50
C TYR A 94 -3.99 11.20 -8.09
N LEU A 95 -4.74 10.17 -7.70
CA LEU A 95 -6.12 10.32 -7.24
C LEU A 95 -6.18 11.17 -5.96
N ALA A 96 -5.31 10.89 -4.98
CA ALA A 96 -5.22 11.68 -3.75
C ALA A 96 -5.04 13.18 -4.04
N ARG A 97 -4.09 13.51 -4.93
CA ARG A 97 -3.81 14.89 -5.33
C ARG A 97 -4.96 15.51 -6.13
N ARG A 98 -5.44 14.82 -7.16
CA ARG A 98 -6.54 15.28 -8.02
C ARG A 98 -7.77 15.62 -7.17
N ASP A 99 -8.14 14.75 -6.25
CA ASP A 99 -9.36 14.90 -5.46
C ASP A 99 -9.20 16.00 -4.40
N ALA A 100 -8.03 16.11 -3.77
CA ALA A 100 -7.70 17.24 -2.89
C ALA A 100 -7.70 18.60 -3.62
N GLU A 101 -7.28 18.64 -4.88
CA GLU A 101 -7.27 19.85 -5.70
C GLU A 101 -8.65 20.17 -6.28
N TRP A 102 -9.47 19.17 -6.60
CA TRP A 102 -10.79 19.35 -7.21
C TRP A 102 -11.91 19.45 -6.18
N VAL A 103 -12.29 18.34 -5.54
CA VAL A 103 -13.40 18.32 -4.56
C VAL A 103 -13.00 18.87 -3.18
N GLY A 104 -11.71 19.15 -2.96
CA GLY A 104 -11.26 19.95 -1.83
C GLY A 104 -11.63 21.44 -1.92
N GLN A 105 -11.98 21.97 -3.10
CA GLN A 105 -12.32 23.40 -3.24
C GLN A 105 -13.60 23.80 -2.48
N PRO A 106 -14.72 23.04 -2.56
CA PRO A 106 -15.89 23.26 -1.70
C PRO A 106 -15.55 23.30 -0.21
N LEU A 107 -14.71 22.39 0.28
CA LEU A 107 -14.31 22.35 1.69
C LEU A 107 -13.55 23.62 2.09
N ARG A 108 -12.57 24.04 1.27
CA ARG A 108 -11.84 25.30 1.49
C ARG A 108 -12.74 26.52 1.44
N PHE A 109 -13.70 26.56 0.52
CA PHE A 109 -14.70 27.64 0.42
C PHE A 109 -15.60 27.72 1.66
N LEU A 110 -15.87 26.59 2.29
CA LEU A 110 -16.59 26.51 3.57
C LEU A 110 -15.68 26.79 4.78
N GLY A 111 -14.39 27.07 4.59
CA GLY A 111 -13.46 27.43 5.67
C GLY A 111 -12.72 26.25 6.29
N MET A 112 -12.79 25.05 5.71
CA MET A 112 -11.99 23.90 6.15
C MET A 112 -10.60 23.91 5.51
N THR A 113 -9.61 23.40 6.23
CA THR A 113 -8.28 23.14 5.70
C THR A 113 -8.22 21.74 5.07
N VAL A 114 -7.59 21.65 3.89
CA VAL A 114 -7.46 20.39 3.13
C VAL A 114 -5.99 20.15 2.80
N GLY A 115 -5.44 19.07 3.34
CA GLY A 115 -4.08 18.59 3.10
C GLY A 115 -4.05 17.41 2.13
N VAL A 116 -2.90 17.21 1.50
CA VAL A 116 -2.60 15.99 0.72
C VAL A 116 -1.22 15.49 1.14
N VAL A 117 -1.10 14.19 1.33
CA VAL A 117 0.17 13.50 1.56
C VAL A 117 0.51 12.71 0.31
N GLN A 118 1.73 12.87 -0.19
CA GLN A 118 2.26 12.13 -1.34
C GLN A 118 3.61 11.51 -0.98
N ASN A 119 3.98 10.51 -1.76
CA ASN A 119 5.27 9.86 -1.66
C ASN A 119 6.42 10.88 -1.85
N GLY A 120 7.47 10.73 -1.07
CA GLY A 120 8.66 11.58 -1.11
C GLY A 120 8.50 12.95 -0.44
N MET A 121 7.33 13.27 0.16
CA MET A 121 7.17 14.50 0.92
C MET A 121 8.09 14.55 2.15
N PRO A 122 8.76 15.68 2.42
CA PRO A 122 9.52 15.88 3.65
C PRO A 122 8.63 15.75 4.91
N PRO A 123 9.17 15.25 6.05
CA PRO A 123 8.41 15.07 7.28
C PRO A 123 7.62 16.30 7.75
N ASP A 124 8.23 17.49 7.67
CA ASP A 124 7.56 18.75 8.05
C ASP A 124 6.33 19.07 7.19
N GLN A 125 6.35 18.70 5.91
CA GLN A 125 5.22 18.90 5.01
C GLN A 125 4.11 17.88 5.29
N LYS A 126 4.47 16.61 5.52
CA LYS A 126 3.51 15.59 5.93
C LYS A 126 2.81 15.97 7.23
N LYS A 127 3.57 16.44 8.22
CA LYS A 127 3.03 16.92 9.49
C LYS A 127 2.05 18.07 9.31
N LYS A 128 2.32 19.01 8.39
CA LYS A 128 1.38 20.09 8.06
C LYS A 128 0.12 19.55 7.38
N ALA A 129 0.25 18.59 6.47
CA ALA A 129 -0.88 17.98 5.78
C ALA A 129 -1.81 17.25 6.76
N TYR A 130 -1.27 16.40 7.64
CA TYR A 130 -2.06 15.66 8.65
C TYR A 130 -2.73 16.55 9.71
N ARG A 131 -2.27 17.79 9.86
CA ARG A 131 -2.89 18.80 10.73
C ARG A 131 -4.10 19.48 10.10
N CYS A 132 -4.35 19.32 8.81
CA CYS A 132 -5.55 19.83 8.16
C CYS A 132 -6.81 19.12 8.66
N ASP A 133 -7.97 19.75 8.51
CA ASP A 133 -9.27 19.20 8.90
C ASP A 133 -9.60 17.93 8.09
N VAL A 134 -9.25 17.93 6.81
CA VAL A 134 -9.34 16.77 5.91
C VAL A 134 -7.98 16.53 5.25
N THR A 135 -7.50 15.30 5.26
CA THR A 135 -6.23 14.88 4.64
C THR A 135 -6.48 13.80 3.59
N TYR A 136 -6.06 14.05 2.35
CA TYR A 136 -6.03 13.04 1.31
C TYR A 136 -4.70 12.30 1.34
N VAL A 137 -4.73 10.97 1.27
CA VAL A 137 -3.53 10.14 1.39
C VAL A 137 -3.75 8.79 0.71
N THR A 138 -2.68 8.08 0.34
CA THR A 138 -2.80 6.68 -0.06
C THR A 138 -2.75 5.75 1.14
N ASN A 139 -3.33 4.56 1.01
CA ASN A 139 -3.23 3.53 2.03
C ASN A 139 -1.77 3.20 2.39
N SER A 140 -0.90 3.12 1.37
CA SER A 140 0.53 2.84 1.51
C SER A 140 1.24 3.95 2.30
N GLU A 141 1.06 5.22 1.91
CA GLU A 141 1.70 6.34 2.60
C GLU A 141 1.22 6.45 4.06
N LEU A 142 -0.09 6.32 4.30
CA LEU A 142 -0.66 6.32 5.65
C LEU A 142 -0.05 5.22 6.54
N GLY A 143 0.07 4.01 6.00
CA GLY A 143 0.63 2.89 6.74
C GLY A 143 2.13 3.04 7.02
N PHE A 144 2.91 3.54 6.05
CA PHE A 144 4.33 3.82 6.28
C PHE A 144 4.57 5.01 7.21
N ASP A 145 3.73 6.05 7.15
CA ASP A 145 3.76 7.16 8.12
C ASP A 145 3.45 6.65 9.54
N TYR A 146 2.45 5.78 9.70
CA TYR A 146 2.18 5.12 10.97
C TYR A 146 3.38 4.30 11.48
N LEU A 147 3.97 3.45 10.63
CA LEU A 147 5.13 2.63 11.03
C LEU A 147 6.33 3.51 11.42
N ARG A 148 6.58 4.61 10.68
CA ARG A 148 7.64 5.57 11.03
C ARG A 148 7.37 6.27 12.35
N ASP A 149 6.13 6.66 12.62
CA ASP A 149 5.74 7.29 13.88
C ASP A 149 5.96 6.36 15.08
N GLN A 150 5.79 5.04 14.93
CA GLN A 150 6.12 4.06 15.99
C GLN A 150 7.62 3.94 16.30
N MET A 151 8.48 4.37 15.38
CA MET A 151 9.95 4.37 15.54
C MET A 151 10.49 5.77 15.85
N ALA A 152 9.64 6.79 15.94
CA ALA A 152 10.07 8.16 16.19
C ALA A 152 10.60 8.29 17.64
N PRO A 153 11.79 8.88 17.85
CA PRO A 153 12.39 9.00 19.18
C PRO A 153 11.69 10.05 20.06
N SER A 154 10.96 10.99 19.45
CA SER A 154 10.28 12.08 20.15
C SER A 154 8.90 12.40 19.57
N PRO A 155 7.92 12.84 20.39
CA PRO A 155 6.60 13.28 19.90
C PRO A 155 6.67 14.45 18.89
N SER A 156 7.73 15.26 18.95
CA SER A 156 7.96 16.35 18.00
C SER A 156 8.25 15.87 16.57
N GLU A 157 8.64 14.62 16.39
CA GLU A 157 8.98 14.03 15.09
C GLU A 157 7.81 13.28 14.45
N LEU A 158 6.70 13.08 15.18
CA LEU A 158 5.50 12.42 14.65
C LEU A 158 4.92 13.21 13.47
N ALA A 159 4.59 12.49 12.41
CA ALA A 159 3.89 13.01 11.24
C ALA A 159 2.37 13.07 11.49
N LEU A 160 1.79 12.00 12.05
CA LEU A 160 0.36 11.93 12.35
C LEU A 160 -0.01 12.83 13.53
N ARG A 161 -1.32 13.05 13.72
CA ARG A 161 -1.84 13.81 14.87
C ARG A 161 -1.59 13.00 16.15
N GLU A 162 -1.02 13.63 17.17
CA GLU A 162 -0.69 12.98 18.44
C GLU A 162 -1.94 12.47 19.19
N GLN A 163 -2.99 13.29 19.27
CA GLN A 163 -4.18 12.98 20.07
C GLN A 163 -5.26 12.17 19.31
N SER A 164 -5.23 12.22 17.98
CA SER A 164 -6.29 11.65 17.12
C SER A 164 -5.72 11.19 15.78
N PRO A 165 -4.70 10.29 15.78
CA PRO A 165 -4.07 9.85 14.54
C PRO A 165 -5.06 9.14 13.61
N PHE A 166 -6.06 8.45 14.18
CA PHE A 166 -7.02 7.61 13.48
C PHE A 166 -8.47 7.91 13.89
N ASN A 167 -8.94 9.14 13.68
CA ASN A 167 -10.31 9.53 14.06
C ASN A 167 -11.39 9.01 13.09
N PHE A 168 -11.32 9.38 11.81
CA PHE A 168 -12.28 8.93 10.81
C PHE A 168 -11.60 8.72 9.45
N ALA A 169 -11.89 7.60 8.80
CA ALA A 169 -11.45 7.32 7.43
C ALA A 169 -12.63 7.12 6.48
N VAL A 170 -12.50 7.70 5.28
CA VAL A 170 -13.31 7.39 4.10
C VAL A 170 -12.39 6.76 3.07
N VAL A 171 -12.55 5.47 2.81
CA VAL A 171 -11.72 4.71 1.86
C VAL A 171 -12.40 4.66 0.49
N ASP A 172 -11.78 5.27 -0.52
CA ASP A 172 -12.20 5.14 -1.92
C ASP A 172 -11.70 3.83 -2.51
N GLU A 173 -12.51 3.20 -3.38
CA GLU A 173 -12.31 1.85 -3.89
C GLU A 173 -11.93 0.86 -2.77
N VAL A 174 -12.81 0.78 -1.76
CA VAL A 174 -12.59 0.02 -0.52
C VAL A 174 -12.30 -1.47 -0.75
N ASP A 175 -12.84 -2.06 -1.80
CA ASP A 175 -12.54 -3.44 -2.24
C ASP A 175 -11.10 -3.57 -2.71
N SER A 176 -10.62 -2.63 -3.54
CA SER A 176 -9.22 -2.62 -3.97
C SER A 176 -8.25 -2.49 -2.79
N ILE A 177 -8.57 -1.63 -1.81
CA ILE A 177 -7.66 -1.34 -0.69
C ILE A 177 -7.73 -2.39 0.43
N LEU A 178 -8.95 -2.74 0.88
CA LEU A 178 -9.15 -3.57 2.08
C LEU A 178 -9.22 -5.08 1.78
N ILE A 179 -9.37 -5.46 0.51
CA ILE A 179 -9.39 -6.85 0.05
C ILE A 179 -8.15 -7.14 -0.81
N ASP A 180 -8.04 -6.49 -1.98
CA ASP A 180 -6.99 -6.83 -2.96
C ASP A 180 -5.57 -6.51 -2.48
N GLU A 181 -5.36 -5.31 -1.94
CA GLU A 181 -4.06 -4.88 -1.43
C GLU A 181 -3.76 -5.42 -0.02
N ALA A 182 -4.79 -5.80 0.72
CA ALA A 182 -4.67 -6.33 2.08
C ALA A 182 -4.02 -7.72 2.19
N ARG A 183 -3.64 -8.33 1.05
CA ARG A 183 -2.96 -9.63 0.98
C ARG A 183 -1.51 -9.59 1.46
N THR A 184 -0.84 -8.46 1.34
CA THR A 184 0.58 -8.30 1.74
C THR A 184 0.71 -7.22 2.81
N PRO A 185 1.41 -7.51 3.93
CA PRO A 185 1.63 -6.49 4.96
C PRO A 185 2.63 -5.42 4.49
N LEU A 186 2.54 -4.25 5.11
CA LEU A 186 3.55 -3.20 5.01
C LEU A 186 4.72 -3.53 5.93
N ILE A 187 5.94 -3.39 5.41
CA ILE A 187 7.17 -3.76 6.09
C ILE A 187 8.20 -2.66 5.90
N ILE A 188 8.78 -2.18 6.99
CA ILE A 188 10.01 -1.37 6.94
C ILE A 188 11.18 -2.29 7.27
N SER A 189 12.08 -2.44 6.31
CA SER A 189 13.33 -3.17 6.47
C SER A 189 14.47 -2.21 6.74
N GLY A 190 15.34 -2.58 7.67
CA GLY A 190 16.59 -1.91 7.97
C GLY A 190 17.77 -2.81 7.64
N VAL A 191 18.95 -2.20 7.60
CA VAL A 191 20.21 -2.94 7.57
C VAL A 191 20.62 -3.17 9.02
N ALA A 192 20.88 -4.43 9.40
CA ALA A 192 21.46 -4.69 10.72
C ALA A 192 22.80 -3.96 10.85
N GLU A 193 23.03 -3.26 11.95
CA GLU A 193 24.32 -2.66 12.31
C GLU A 193 25.35 -3.74 12.73
N ASN A 194 25.43 -4.84 11.99
CA ASN A 194 26.44 -5.85 12.24
C ASN A 194 27.70 -5.45 11.49
N THR A 195 28.74 -5.06 12.24
CA THR A 195 30.04 -4.74 11.64
C THR A 195 30.62 -6.03 11.04
N PRO A 196 30.89 -6.10 9.72
CA PRO A 196 31.46 -7.29 9.09
C PRO A 196 32.77 -7.77 9.74
N THR A 197 33.47 -6.87 10.44
CA THR A 197 34.64 -7.15 11.27
C THR A 197 34.33 -8.09 12.45
N LYS A 198 33.21 -7.94 13.16
CA LYS A 198 32.87 -8.80 14.32
C LYS A 198 32.79 -10.27 13.92
N TYR A 199 32.17 -10.59 12.78
CA TYR A 199 32.11 -11.98 12.29
C TYR A 199 33.48 -12.55 11.95
N LYS A 200 34.38 -11.76 11.37
CA LYS A 200 35.75 -12.20 11.05
C LYS A 200 36.56 -12.47 12.32
N VAL A 201 36.52 -11.56 13.28
CA VAL A 201 37.21 -11.72 14.57
C VAL A 201 36.63 -12.91 15.34
N ALA A 202 35.31 -13.07 15.37
CA ALA A 202 34.67 -14.21 16.01
C ALA A 202 35.13 -15.55 15.41
N GLN A 203 35.31 -15.63 14.08
CA GLN A 203 35.88 -16.81 13.44
C GLN A 203 37.32 -17.10 13.89
N GLU A 204 38.16 -16.08 14.09
CA GLU A 204 39.52 -16.26 14.59
C GLU A 204 39.55 -16.76 16.03
N VAL A 205 38.70 -16.20 16.90
CA VAL A 205 38.56 -16.63 18.30
C VAL A 205 38.12 -18.10 18.36
N VAL A 206 37.09 -18.46 17.60
CA VAL A 206 36.52 -19.81 17.60
C VAL A 206 37.48 -20.86 17.02
N ARG A 207 38.46 -20.47 16.20
CA ARG A 207 39.55 -21.37 15.78
C ARG A 207 40.48 -21.76 16.93
N ALA A 208 40.68 -20.87 17.91
CA ALA A 208 41.50 -21.16 19.09
C ALA A 208 40.75 -22.01 20.14
N LEU A 209 39.42 -21.95 20.15
CA LEU A 209 38.59 -22.76 21.04
C LEU A 209 38.60 -24.25 20.64
N LYS A 210 38.59 -25.11 21.67
CA LYS A 210 38.62 -26.58 21.57
C LYS A 210 37.34 -27.22 22.09
N LYS A 211 36.79 -28.14 21.31
CA LYS A 211 35.63 -28.99 21.67
C LYS A 211 35.90 -29.78 22.95
N GLU A 212 34.87 -29.97 23.77
CA GLU A 212 34.89 -30.61 25.11
C GLU A 212 35.76 -29.90 26.17
N VAL A 213 36.42 -28.79 25.84
CA VAL A 213 37.20 -27.98 26.79
C VAL A 213 36.60 -26.60 26.95
N HIS A 214 36.15 -26.00 25.85
CA HIS A 214 35.60 -24.64 25.81
C HIS A 214 34.13 -24.62 25.37
N TYR A 215 33.67 -25.65 24.68
CA TYR A 215 32.27 -25.78 24.26
C TYR A 215 31.91 -27.24 24.07
N THR A 216 30.61 -27.53 24.15
CA THR A 216 30.01 -28.82 23.80
C THR A 216 29.16 -28.67 22.53
N VAL A 217 28.94 -29.78 21.84
CA VAL A 217 28.14 -29.81 20.60
C VAL A 217 26.91 -30.70 20.83
N ASP A 218 25.72 -30.11 20.76
CA ASP A 218 24.47 -30.85 20.75
C ASP A 218 23.99 -31.04 19.31
N GLU A 219 24.25 -32.23 18.76
CA GLU A 219 23.83 -32.59 17.40
C GLU A 219 22.30 -32.74 17.28
N LYS A 220 21.60 -33.09 18.37
CA LYS A 220 20.14 -33.24 18.35
C LYS A 220 19.45 -31.88 18.24
N GLN A 221 19.96 -30.90 18.98
CA GLN A 221 19.43 -29.54 18.97
C GLN A 221 20.09 -28.65 17.91
N ARG A 222 21.09 -29.16 17.18
CA ARG A 222 21.90 -28.41 16.21
C ARG A 222 22.41 -27.09 16.78
N GLN A 223 22.99 -27.16 17.97
CA GLN A 223 23.64 -25.99 18.59
C GLN A 223 24.90 -26.37 19.35
N CYS A 224 25.87 -25.46 19.33
CA CYS A 224 27.05 -25.50 20.18
C CYS A 224 26.79 -24.65 21.43
N VAL A 225 27.14 -25.17 22.60
CA VAL A 225 26.99 -24.47 23.87
C VAL A 225 28.38 -24.16 24.42
N LEU A 226 28.67 -22.87 24.60
CA LEU A 226 29.85 -22.42 25.33
C LEU A 226 29.73 -22.83 26.79
N ILE A 227 30.78 -23.46 27.33
CA ILE A 227 30.90 -23.71 28.76
C ILE A 227 31.71 -22.58 29.41
N GLU A 228 31.68 -22.49 30.73
CA GLU A 228 32.28 -21.38 31.51
C GLU A 228 33.75 -21.10 31.12
N GLY A 229 34.59 -22.14 31.05
CA GLY A 229 35.99 -21.97 30.60
C GLY A 229 36.15 -21.52 29.15
N GLY A 230 35.14 -21.70 28.30
CA GLY A 230 35.12 -21.17 26.94
C GLY A 230 34.71 -19.71 26.85
N VAL A 231 33.85 -19.25 27.77
CA VAL A 231 33.50 -17.83 27.91
C VAL A 231 34.74 -17.05 28.32
N GLU A 232 35.42 -17.46 29.39
CA GLU A 232 36.67 -16.83 29.87
C GLU A 232 37.76 -16.82 28.79
N ALA A 233 37.90 -17.92 28.03
CA ALA A 233 38.87 -18.00 26.95
C ALA A 233 38.53 -17.03 25.80
N ALA A 234 37.26 -16.92 25.42
CA ALA A 234 36.81 -16.01 24.38
C ALA A 234 36.98 -14.54 24.80
N GLU A 235 36.63 -14.19 26.04
CA GLU A 235 36.84 -12.87 26.65
C GLU A 235 38.31 -12.45 26.59
N LYS A 236 39.19 -13.35 27.04
CA LYS A 236 40.63 -13.12 27.03
C LYS A 236 41.20 -12.95 25.62
N LEU A 237 40.70 -13.71 24.64
CA LEU A 237 41.12 -13.59 23.24
C LEU A 237 40.61 -12.31 22.58
N LEU A 238 39.42 -11.83 22.97
CA LEU A 238 38.83 -10.57 22.51
C LEU A 238 39.37 -9.34 23.24
N GLY A 239 40.01 -9.52 24.40
CA GLY A 239 40.39 -8.42 25.29
C GLY A 239 39.18 -7.68 25.86
N LYS A 240 38.13 -8.43 26.21
CA LYS A 240 36.86 -7.94 26.74
C LYS A 240 36.59 -8.58 28.10
N ASP A 241 35.91 -7.85 28.97
CA ASP A 241 35.58 -8.32 30.31
C ASP A 241 34.23 -9.05 30.38
N ASP A 242 33.33 -8.79 29.42
CA ASP A 242 31.99 -9.41 29.35
C ASP A 242 31.54 -9.58 27.89
N LEU A 243 31.19 -10.79 27.48
CA LEU A 243 30.63 -11.05 26.13
C LEU A 243 29.17 -10.62 25.98
N PHE A 244 28.46 -10.41 27.09
CA PHE A 244 27.03 -10.10 27.16
C PHE A 244 26.75 -8.60 27.33
N ASP A 245 27.78 -7.76 27.26
CA ASP A 245 27.65 -6.30 27.33
C ASP A 245 26.57 -5.80 26.35
N PRO A 246 25.48 -5.16 26.83
CA PRO A 246 24.42 -4.62 25.98
C PRO A 246 24.92 -3.56 24.99
N GLU A 247 25.99 -2.81 25.33
CA GLU A 247 26.54 -1.75 24.48
C GLU A 247 27.49 -2.31 23.40
N ASP A 248 28.13 -3.46 23.64
CA ASP A 248 29.00 -4.14 22.68
C ASP A 248 28.84 -5.68 22.73
N PRO A 249 27.71 -6.22 22.24
CA PRO A 249 27.45 -7.65 22.37
C PRO A 249 28.38 -8.47 21.46
N TRP A 250 29.08 -9.45 22.05
CA TRP A 250 29.95 -10.40 21.34
C TRP A 250 29.43 -11.83 21.38
N PHE A 251 28.65 -12.19 22.41
CA PHE A 251 28.16 -13.54 22.62
C PHE A 251 27.40 -14.14 21.41
N PRO A 252 26.49 -13.42 20.71
CA PRO A 252 25.81 -13.96 19.53
C PRO A 252 26.77 -14.27 18.37
N PHE A 253 27.81 -13.44 18.18
CA PHE A 253 28.79 -13.64 17.11
C PHE A 253 29.66 -14.87 17.35
N ILE A 254 30.13 -15.09 18.59
CA ILE A 254 30.94 -16.25 18.96
C ILE A 254 30.11 -17.53 18.85
N THR A 255 28.88 -17.52 19.36
CA THR A 255 27.98 -18.68 19.29
C THR A 255 27.65 -19.05 17.84
N ASN A 256 27.37 -18.07 16.99
CA ASN A 256 27.14 -18.30 15.56
C ASN A 256 28.39 -18.79 14.83
N ALA A 257 29.58 -18.27 15.16
CA ALA A 257 30.84 -18.75 14.59
C ALA A 257 31.14 -20.21 15.01
N LEU A 258 30.84 -20.60 16.25
CA LEU A 258 30.94 -21.98 16.73
C LEU A 258 29.98 -22.91 15.99
N ASN A 259 28.70 -22.51 15.90
CA ASN A 259 27.69 -23.25 15.13
C ASN A 259 28.16 -23.44 13.69
N ALA A 260 28.59 -22.36 13.03
CA ALA A 260 29.12 -22.40 11.67
C ALA A 260 30.33 -23.33 11.54
N LYS A 261 31.25 -23.35 12.51
CA LYS A 261 32.44 -24.23 12.51
C LYS A 261 32.06 -25.71 12.58
N GLU A 262 31.27 -26.11 13.58
CA GLU A 262 31.06 -27.51 13.94
C GLU A 262 29.87 -28.16 13.22
N LEU A 263 28.76 -27.44 13.06
CA LEU A 263 27.48 -28.02 12.61
C LEU A 263 27.24 -27.83 11.12
N TYR A 264 27.74 -26.73 10.53
CA TYR A 264 27.51 -26.39 9.13
C TYR A 264 28.75 -26.73 8.29
N ILE A 265 28.73 -27.95 7.73
CA ILE A 265 29.84 -28.52 6.95
C ILE A 265 29.65 -28.19 5.47
N LYS A 266 30.73 -27.70 4.84
CA LYS A 266 30.81 -27.46 3.39
C LYS A 266 30.56 -28.75 2.60
N ASP A 267 29.88 -28.64 1.47
CA ASP A 267 29.45 -29.73 0.59
C ASP A 267 28.44 -30.71 1.22
N LYS A 268 27.91 -30.39 2.41
CA LYS A 268 26.77 -31.07 3.04
C LYS A 268 25.60 -30.11 3.30
N ALA A 269 25.84 -29.06 4.09
CA ALA A 269 24.81 -28.08 4.46
C ALA A 269 24.75 -26.88 3.50
N TYR A 270 25.88 -26.55 2.85
CA TYR A 270 25.97 -25.52 1.82
C TYR A 270 27.10 -25.82 0.83
N ILE A 271 27.08 -25.10 -0.28
CA ILE A 271 28.20 -24.98 -1.21
C ILE A 271 28.56 -23.51 -1.39
N VAL A 272 29.81 -23.25 -1.79
CA VAL A 272 30.27 -21.91 -2.18
C VAL A 272 30.39 -21.84 -3.69
N LYS A 273 29.62 -20.97 -4.35
CA LYS A 273 29.63 -20.82 -5.80
C LYS A 273 29.62 -19.34 -6.14
N ARG A 274 30.48 -18.90 -7.08
CA ARG A 274 30.60 -17.49 -7.50
C ARG A 274 30.85 -16.50 -6.34
N GLY A 275 31.49 -16.96 -5.27
CA GLY A 275 31.71 -16.12 -4.09
C GLY A 275 30.45 -15.88 -3.26
N GLU A 276 29.48 -16.81 -3.29
CA GLU A 276 28.28 -16.78 -2.45
C GLU A 276 28.07 -18.14 -1.79
N VAL A 277 27.56 -18.13 -0.54
CA VAL A 277 27.16 -19.33 0.20
C VAL A 277 25.72 -19.69 -0.19
N MET A 278 25.50 -20.87 -0.76
CA MET A 278 24.18 -21.36 -1.13
C MET A 278 23.82 -22.58 -0.30
N ILE A 279 22.63 -22.57 0.31
CA ILE A 279 22.16 -23.66 1.16
C ILE A 279 21.86 -24.89 0.31
N VAL A 280 22.24 -26.06 0.80
CA VAL A 280 21.89 -27.35 0.21
C VAL A 280 20.89 -28.04 1.13
N ASP A 281 19.80 -28.55 0.56
CA ASP A 281 18.91 -29.46 1.27
C ASP A 281 19.65 -30.80 1.47
N GLU A 282 19.91 -31.14 2.74
CA GLU A 282 20.67 -32.33 3.12
C GLU A 282 20.02 -33.65 2.69
N PHE A 283 18.70 -33.68 2.46
CA PHE A 283 18.00 -34.89 2.03
C PHE A 283 18.02 -35.06 0.52
N THR A 284 17.87 -33.96 -0.22
CA THR A 284 17.69 -34.00 -1.68
C THR A 284 18.93 -33.60 -2.47
N GLY A 285 19.93 -32.99 -1.82
CA GLY A 285 21.12 -32.42 -2.45
C GLY A 285 20.80 -31.20 -3.32
N ARG A 286 19.58 -30.66 -3.28
CA ARG A 286 19.16 -29.52 -4.09
C ARG A 286 19.71 -28.23 -3.51
N VAL A 287 20.22 -27.37 -4.38
CA VAL A 287 20.64 -26.02 -4.03
C VAL A 287 19.40 -25.13 -3.89
N MET A 288 19.26 -24.48 -2.74
CA MET A 288 18.18 -23.54 -2.46
C MET A 288 18.66 -22.11 -2.71
N GLU A 289 18.52 -21.67 -3.96
CA GLU A 289 18.88 -20.30 -4.36
C GLU A 289 18.02 -19.26 -3.64
N GLY A 290 18.62 -18.14 -3.24
CA GLY A 290 17.95 -17.04 -2.54
C GLY A 290 17.60 -17.29 -1.06
N ARG A 291 17.83 -18.49 -0.52
CA ARG A 291 17.64 -18.77 0.91
C ARG A 291 18.89 -18.44 1.72
N ARG A 292 18.67 -17.86 2.90
CA ARG A 292 19.71 -17.57 3.90
C ARG A 292 19.28 -18.07 5.28
N TRP A 293 20.25 -18.35 6.13
CA TRP A 293 19.99 -18.63 7.54
C TRP A 293 19.79 -17.31 8.30
N SER A 294 18.86 -17.28 9.24
CA SER A 294 18.54 -16.11 10.07
C SER A 294 19.53 -15.91 11.23
N ASN A 295 19.36 -14.81 11.96
CA ASN A 295 20.05 -14.50 13.22
C ASN A 295 21.58 -14.41 13.08
N GLY A 296 22.10 -13.90 11.96
CA GLY A 296 23.54 -13.75 11.74
C GLY A 296 24.31 -15.04 11.43
N LEU A 297 23.66 -16.21 11.36
CA LEU A 297 24.34 -17.48 11.09
C LEU A 297 24.88 -17.56 9.66
N HIS A 298 24.16 -17.02 8.68
CA HIS A 298 24.61 -17.03 7.29
C HIS A 298 25.89 -16.21 7.12
N GLN A 299 25.96 -15.04 7.77
CA GLN A 299 27.14 -14.17 7.82
C GLN A 299 28.32 -14.84 8.51
N ALA A 300 28.07 -15.62 9.57
CA ALA A 300 29.11 -16.40 10.23
C ALA A 300 29.70 -17.50 9.33
N ILE A 301 28.88 -18.12 8.46
CA ILE A 301 29.35 -19.09 7.46
C ILE A 301 30.09 -18.39 6.32
N GLU A 302 29.61 -17.24 5.84
CA GLU A 302 30.33 -16.40 4.88
C GLU A 302 31.73 -16.02 5.41
N ALA A 303 31.81 -15.62 6.69
CA ALA A 303 33.08 -15.35 7.36
C ALA A 303 33.97 -16.60 7.49
N LYS A 304 33.40 -17.77 7.82
CA LYS A 304 34.12 -19.06 7.91
C LYS A 304 34.83 -19.38 6.59
N GLU A 305 34.14 -19.17 5.47
CA GLU A 305 34.60 -19.49 4.11
C GLU A 305 35.38 -18.34 3.44
N ASN A 306 35.66 -17.25 4.16
CA ASN A 306 36.29 -16.03 3.64
C ASN A 306 35.55 -15.41 2.43
N VAL A 307 34.23 -15.52 2.42
CA VAL A 307 33.34 -14.92 1.42
C VAL A 307 32.98 -13.49 1.84
N GLN A 308 32.57 -12.66 0.87
CA GLN A 308 32.07 -11.32 1.17
C GLN A 308 30.79 -11.41 2.02
N ILE A 309 30.87 -10.92 3.25
CA ILE A 309 29.74 -10.90 4.17
C ILE A 309 28.74 -9.85 3.68
N GLN A 310 27.52 -10.29 3.42
CA GLN A 310 26.45 -9.37 3.04
C GLN A 310 25.67 -8.96 4.28
N ALA A 311 25.24 -7.69 4.29
CA ALA A 311 24.47 -7.18 5.41
C ALA A 311 23.10 -7.87 5.51
N GLU A 312 22.66 -8.19 6.73
CA GLU A 312 21.33 -8.75 6.98
C GLU A 312 20.27 -7.65 6.81
N SER A 313 19.26 -7.91 5.98
CA SER A 313 18.04 -7.11 5.99
C SER A 313 17.17 -7.61 7.13
N VAL A 314 16.88 -6.74 8.10
CA VAL A 314 16.04 -7.06 9.26
C VAL A 314 14.74 -6.26 9.16
N THR A 315 13.62 -6.90 9.44
CA THR A 315 12.33 -6.20 9.55
C THR A 315 12.32 -5.38 10.84
N LEU A 316 12.29 -4.04 10.71
CA LEU A 316 12.22 -3.12 11.84
C LEU A 316 10.79 -2.97 12.36
N ALA A 317 9.83 -2.86 11.45
CA ALA A 317 8.41 -2.72 11.78
C ALA A 317 7.53 -3.32 10.68
N SER A 318 6.37 -3.85 11.05
CA SER A 318 5.38 -4.33 10.09
C SER A 318 3.95 -4.18 10.60
N ILE A 319 3.02 -3.97 9.67
CA ILE A 319 1.57 -3.96 9.94
C ILE A 319 0.81 -4.43 8.70
N SER A 320 -0.29 -5.15 8.89
CA SER A 320 -1.21 -5.47 7.79
C SER A 320 -2.25 -4.36 7.61
N TYR A 321 -2.82 -4.20 6.41
CA TYR A 321 -3.89 -3.22 6.19
C TYR A 321 -5.10 -3.48 7.09
N GLN A 322 -5.46 -4.75 7.35
CA GLN A 322 -6.53 -5.09 8.27
C GLN A 322 -6.30 -4.48 9.66
N SER A 323 -5.08 -4.65 10.21
CA SER A 323 -4.74 -4.11 11.52
C SER A 323 -4.65 -2.59 11.51
N LEU A 324 -4.08 -1.98 10.45
CA LEU A 324 -3.97 -0.53 10.32
C LEU A 324 -5.34 0.14 10.34
N PHE A 325 -6.26 -0.30 9.48
CA PHE A 325 -7.57 0.34 9.36
C PHE A 325 -8.51 0.07 10.56
N ARG A 326 -8.26 -0.98 11.35
CA ARG A 326 -8.93 -1.21 12.63
C ARG A 326 -8.50 -0.24 13.74
N LEU A 327 -7.42 0.53 13.56
CA LEU A 327 -7.03 1.57 14.51
C LEU A 327 -7.95 2.79 14.46
N PHE A 328 -8.79 2.92 13.43
CA PHE A 328 -9.71 4.05 13.30
C PHE A 328 -10.90 3.95 14.24
N ASP A 329 -11.22 5.04 14.94
CA ASP A 329 -12.43 5.14 15.77
C ASP A 329 -13.69 4.93 14.91
N LYS A 330 -13.67 5.43 13.67
CA LYS A 330 -14.69 5.16 12.67
C LYS A 330 -14.08 4.97 11.29
N LEU A 331 -14.54 3.93 10.59
CA LEU A 331 -14.11 3.59 9.24
C LEU A 331 -15.33 3.55 8.32
N SER A 332 -15.18 4.00 7.08
CA SER A 332 -16.20 3.94 6.04
C SER A 332 -15.53 3.79 4.69
N GLY A 333 -16.28 3.39 3.66
CA GLY A 333 -15.71 3.27 2.32
C GLY A 333 -16.74 3.35 1.21
N MET A 334 -16.28 3.47 -0.01
CA MET A 334 -17.13 3.51 -1.20
C MET A 334 -16.49 2.72 -2.32
N THR A 335 -17.31 2.06 -3.14
CA THR A 335 -16.88 1.32 -4.33
C THR A 335 -18.10 1.04 -5.21
N GLY A 336 -17.89 0.60 -6.46
CA GLY A 336 -18.96 0.11 -7.33
C GLY A 336 -19.34 -1.36 -7.12
N THR A 337 -18.55 -2.11 -6.35
CA THR A 337 -18.56 -3.59 -6.36
C THR A 337 -18.39 -4.20 -4.96
N ALA A 338 -18.97 -3.62 -3.90
CA ALA A 338 -18.78 -4.10 -2.52
C ALA A 338 -19.65 -5.30 -2.14
N PHE A 339 -20.82 -5.47 -2.76
CA PHE A 339 -21.84 -6.42 -2.31
C PHE A 339 -21.37 -7.87 -2.40
N THR A 340 -20.48 -8.17 -3.35
CA THR A 340 -19.86 -9.49 -3.48
C THR A 340 -19.00 -9.84 -2.27
N GLU A 341 -18.27 -8.86 -1.73
CA GLU A 341 -17.37 -9.01 -0.58
C GLU A 341 -17.99 -8.55 0.75
N ALA A 342 -19.30 -8.28 0.78
CA ALA A 342 -20.00 -7.71 1.94
C ALA A 342 -19.78 -8.50 3.24
N LYS A 343 -19.73 -9.84 3.13
CA LYS A 343 -19.50 -10.72 4.27
C LYS A 343 -18.10 -10.53 4.87
N GLU A 344 -17.08 -10.40 4.03
CA GLU A 344 -15.71 -10.18 4.49
C GLU A 344 -15.56 -8.82 5.17
N PHE A 345 -16.17 -7.77 4.60
CA PHE A 345 -16.18 -6.44 5.22
C PHE A 345 -16.82 -6.45 6.62
N GLU A 346 -17.95 -7.14 6.79
CA GLU A 346 -18.63 -7.21 8.09
C GLU A 346 -17.85 -8.07 9.10
N GLU A 347 -17.27 -9.20 8.68
CA GLU A 347 -16.51 -10.07 9.58
C GLU A 347 -15.19 -9.42 10.03
N VAL A 348 -14.43 -8.85 9.09
CA VAL A 348 -13.08 -8.32 9.32
C VAL A 348 -13.12 -6.88 9.84
N TYR A 349 -13.89 -5.99 9.23
CA TYR A 349 -13.84 -4.55 9.51
C TYR A 349 -15.07 -4.04 10.26
N LYS A 350 -16.09 -4.89 10.49
CA LYS A 350 -17.39 -4.49 11.06
C LYS A 350 -18.11 -3.43 10.21
N LEU A 351 -17.83 -3.41 8.91
CA LEU A 351 -18.45 -2.51 7.95
C LEU A 351 -19.62 -3.21 7.26
N LYS A 352 -20.81 -2.60 7.28
CA LYS A 352 -21.95 -3.09 6.50
C LYS A 352 -21.95 -2.45 5.12
N THR A 353 -22.40 -3.19 4.11
CA THR A 353 -22.55 -2.67 2.75
C THR A 353 -23.97 -2.16 2.52
N VAL A 354 -24.09 -0.91 2.08
CA VAL A 354 -25.34 -0.24 1.73
C VAL A 354 -25.35 0.01 0.24
N VAL A 355 -26.27 -0.65 -0.48
CA VAL A 355 -26.47 -0.44 -1.91
C VAL A 355 -27.27 0.82 -2.14
N VAL A 356 -26.63 1.84 -2.70
CA VAL A 356 -27.27 3.11 -3.04
C VAL A 356 -27.91 2.99 -4.43
N PRO A 357 -29.19 3.36 -4.61
CA PRO A 357 -29.82 3.30 -5.92
C PRO A 357 -29.12 4.25 -6.91
N PRO A 358 -29.07 3.89 -8.20
CA PRO A 358 -28.46 4.76 -9.21
C PRO A 358 -29.32 6.01 -9.45
N ASN A 359 -28.70 7.13 -9.80
CA ASN A 359 -29.41 8.37 -10.11
C ASN A 359 -30.33 8.22 -11.34
N LEU A 360 -29.90 7.42 -12.32
CA LEU A 360 -30.65 7.10 -13.53
C LEU A 360 -30.72 5.60 -13.76
N VAL A 361 -31.78 5.15 -14.41
CA VAL A 361 -31.94 3.74 -14.78
C VAL A 361 -30.82 3.35 -15.76
N ARG A 362 -30.09 2.29 -15.42
CA ARG A 362 -28.99 1.76 -16.24
C ARG A 362 -29.51 1.21 -17.57
N LYS A 363 -29.00 1.75 -18.69
CA LYS A 363 -29.32 1.30 -20.06
C LYS A 363 -28.21 0.46 -20.70
N ARG A 364 -27.12 0.18 -19.98
CA ARG A 364 -25.97 -0.58 -20.49
C ARG A 364 -26.34 -2.06 -20.60
N GLU A 365 -26.35 -2.59 -21.82
CA GLU A 365 -26.51 -4.01 -22.12
C GLU A 365 -25.16 -4.71 -21.92
N ASP A 366 -25.06 -5.54 -20.87
CA ASP A 366 -23.91 -6.45 -20.70
C ASP A 366 -24.19 -7.72 -21.51
N LYS A 367 -23.25 -8.10 -22.39
CA LYS A 367 -23.34 -9.35 -23.16
C LYS A 367 -22.70 -10.49 -22.37
N ASP A 368 -23.17 -11.71 -22.63
CA ASP A 368 -22.59 -12.90 -22.03
C ASP A 368 -21.14 -13.13 -22.47
N ASP A 369 -20.35 -13.76 -21.60
CA ASP A 369 -18.97 -14.12 -21.86
C ASP A 369 -18.86 -15.06 -23.07
N GLN A 370 -17.90 -14.78 -23.95
CA GLN A 370 -17.59 -15.63 -25.11
C GLN A 370 -16.35 -16.48 -24.80
N VAL A 371 -16.54 -17.80 -24.74
CA VAL A 371 -15.47 -18.76 -24.42
C VAL A 371 -14.91 -19.37 -25.70
N TYR A 372 -13.59 -19.37 -25.83
CA TYR A 372 -12.87 -19.91 -26.99
C TYR A 372 -11.97 -21.08 -26.60
N VAL A 373 -11.70 -21.95 -27.57
CA VAL A 373 -10.90 -23.17 -27.37
C VAL A 373 -9.43 -22.86 -27.08
N ASP A 374 -8.89 -21.81 -27.71
CA ASP A 374 -7.52 -21.36 -27.52
C ASP A 374 -7.43 -19.83 -27.55
N ASP A 375 -6.30 -19.30 -27.08
CA ASP A 375 -6.05 -17.86 -27.06
C ASP A 375 -6.07 -17.26 -28.47
N ILE A 376 -5.59 -17.99 -29.47
CA ILE A 376 -5.57 -17.53 -30.85
C ILE A 376 -7.00 -17.28 -31.37
N GLY A 377 -7.93 -18.18 -31.06
CA GLY A 377 -9.35 -18.06 -31.39
C GLY A 377 -9.99 -16.86 -30.71
N LYS A 378 -9.66 -16.61 -29.43
CA LYS A 378 -10.10 -15.42 -28.69
C LYS A 378 -9.64 -14.12 -29.37
N TRP A 379 -8.37 -14.02 -29.75
CA TRP A 379 -7.78 -12.80 -30.30
C TRP A 379 -8.06 -12.55 -31.79
N LYS A 380 -8.48 -13.58 -32.54
CA LYS A 380 -8.81 -13.46 -33.97
C LYS A 380 -10.25 -13.07 -34.25
N VAL A 381 -11.13 -13.02 -33.25
CA VAL A 381 -12.51 -12.61 -33.47
C VAL A 381 -12.54 -11.11 -33.75
N PRO A 382 -13.03 -10.67 -34.93
CA PRO A 382 -13.20 -9.26 -35.22
C PRO A 382 -14.16 -8.66 -34.18
N CYS A 383 -13.83 -7.50 -33.63
CA CYS A 383 -14.84 -6.71 -32.91
C CYS A 383 -15.93 -6.33 -33.93
N CYS A 384 -16.97 -7.15 -34.04
CA CYS A 384 -18.06 -7.02 -35.03
C CYS A 384 -18.91 -5.74 -34.87
N HIS A 385 -18.51 -4.78 -34.04
CA HIS A 385 -19.23 -3.53 -33.82
C HIS A 385 -18.70 -2.32 -34.61
N ALA A 386 -17.64 -2.47 -35.42
CA ALA A 386 -17.09 -1.34 -36.20
C ALA A 386 -16.59 -1.70 -37.61
N GLY A 387 -16.91 -2.88 -38.16
CA GLY A 387 -16.40 -3.28 -39.49
C GLY A 387 -14.88 -3.39 -39.59
N LEU A 388 -14.18 -3.42 -38.45
CA LEU A 388 -12.72 -3.50 -38.34
C LEU A 388 -12.31 -4.89 -37.84
N GLU A 389 -11.56 -5.62 -38.68
CA GLU A 389 -10.77 -6.76 -38.23
C GLU A 389 -9.55 -6.23 -37.47
N ILE A 390 -9.51 -6.46 -36.15
CA ILE A 390 -8.35 -6.13 -35.32
C ILE A 390 -7.64 -7.44 -35.01
N GLU A 391 -6.41 -7.62 -35.50
CA GLU A 391 -5.59 -8.79 -35.19
C GLU A 391 -4.63 -8.43 -34.05
N LEU A 392 -4.89 -8.94 -32.84
CA LEU A 392 -4.01 -8.78 -31.69
C LEU A 392 -2.97 -9.91 -31.68
N LYS A 393 -1.70 -9.59 -31.88
CA LYS A 393 -0.57 -10.54 -31.77
C LYS A 393 0.38 -10.09 -30.66
N GLY A 394 0.46 -10.86 -29.57
CA GLY A 394 1.46 -10.64 -28.51
C GLY A 394 1.15 -11.39 -27.21
N ASP A 395 2.21 -11.73 -26.47
CA ASP A 395 2.15 -12.20 -25.09
C ASP A 395 1.87 -11.01 -24.14
N LEU A 396 1.30 -11.25 -22.95
CA LEU A 396 0.71 -10.25 -22.01
C LEU A 396 1.60 -9.04 -21.66
N ARG A 397 2.88 -9.05 -22.02
CA ARG A 397 3.86 -7.98 -21.78
C ARG A 397 4.11 -7.07 -22.97
N ASN A 398 3.66 -7.42 -24.18
CA ASN A 398 3.92 -6.66 -25.41
C ASN A 398 2.76 -6.82 -26.41
N LEU A 399 1.62 -6.16 -26.15
CA LEU A 399 0.55 -6.03 -27.14
C LEU A 399 0.86 -4.85 -28.07
N THR A 400 0.85 -5.10 -29.38
CA THR A 400 0.95 -4.08 -30.43
C THR A 400 -0.27 -4.21 -31.32
N VAL A 401 -1.11 -3.17 -31.39
CA VAL A 401 -2.29 -3.13 -32.24
C VAL A 401 -1.86 -2.86 -33.69
N PHE A 402 -2.16 -3.79 -34.60
CA PHE A 402 -2.02 -3.56 -36.04
C PHE A 402 -3.41 -3.37 -36.66
N ALA A 403 -3.60 -2.26 -37.37
CA ALA A 403 -4.70 -2.12 -38.32
C ALA A 403 -4.35 -2.90 -39.60
N PRO A 404 -5.32 -3.54 -40.27
CA PRO A 404 -5.07 -4.31 -41.49
C PRO A 404 -4.50 -3.40 -42.60
N ALA A 405 -3.57 -3.96 -43.38
CA ALA A 405 -2.75 -3.28 -44.38
C ALA A 405 -3.50 -2.57 -45.54
N GLN A 406 -4.84 -2.58 -45.53
CA GLN A 406 -5.67 -1.87 -46.51
C GLN A 406 -6.09 -0.45 -46.08
N ALA A 407 -5.82 -0.05 -44.82
CA ALA A 407 -6.04 1.32 -44.39
C ALA A 407 -4.93 2.25 -44.92
N LYS A 408 -5.25 3.09 -45.91
CA LYS A 408 -4.38 4.16 -46.40
C LYS A 408 -4.24 5.27 -45.36
N LYS A 409 -3.41 5.07 -44.32
CA LYS A 409 -2.68 6.11 -43.54
C LYS A 409 -1.85 5.46 -42.42
N PRO A 410 -0.69 6.02 -42.05
CA PRO A 410 0.20 5.40 -41.07
C PRO A 410 -0.36 5.51 -39.65
N CYS A 411 -0.50 4.38 -38.95
CA CYS A 411 -0.68 4.34 -37.50
C CYS A 411 0.68 4.58 -36.81
N GLN A 412 0.74 5.51 -35.86
CA GLN A 412 1.89 5.68 -34.98
C GLN A 412 1.73 4.76 -33.76
N SER A 413 2.75 3.96 -33.46
CA SER A 413 2.85 3.17 -32.24
C SER A 413 3.74 3.88 -31.22
N GLY A 414 3.29 3.99 -29.97
CA GLY A 414 4.05 4.52 -28.85
C GLY A 414 4.12 3.50 -27.71
N ARG A 415 5.28 3.40 -27.04
CA ARG A 415 5.49 2.53 -25.86
C ARG A 415 5.09 3.27 -24.58
N VAL A 416 4.53 2.53 -23.62
CA VAL A 416 4.36 2.97 -22.24
C VAL A 416 5.58 2.50 -21.43
N SER A 417 6.31 3.43 -20.82
CA SER A 417 7.30 3.14 -19.78
C SER A 417 6.68 3.40 -18.40
N HIS A 418 7.08 2.59 -17.42
CA HIS A 418 6.74 2.77 -16.02
C HIS A 418 7.01 4.21 -15.57
N ASP A 419 6.07 4.76 -14.81
CA ASP A 419 6.02 6.07 -14.20
C ASP A 419 5.58 7.24 -15.11
N ASN A 420 4.44 7.82 -14.71
CA ASN A 420 3.89 9.15 -15.03
C ASN A 420 2.99 9.39 -16.24
N GLN A 421 2.75 8.46 -17.16
CA GLN A 421 1.62 8.55 -18.09
C GLN A 421 1.14 7.14 -18.45
N GLN A 422 -0.05 6.73 -17.98
CA GLN A 422 -0.75 5.61 -18.60
C GLN A 422 -1.15 6.10 -20.01
N GLY A 423 -0.36 5.70 -21.00
CA GLY A 423 -0.49 6.15 -22.38
C GLY A 423 -1.76 5.62 -23.02
N LEU A 424 -2.68 6.52 -23.33
CA LEU A 424 -3.78 6.30 -24.26
C LEU A 424 -3.19 6.01 -25.66
N LEU A 425 -3.32 4.79 -26.17
CA LEU A 425 -3.10 4.55 -27.60
C LEU A 425 -4.37 5.00 -28.36
N CYS A 426 -4.33 6.21 -28.91
CA CYS A 426 -5.37 6.72 -29.81
C CYS A 426 -5.07 6.31 -31.26
N ALA A 427 -5.94 5.50 -31.86
CA ALA A 427 -6.01 5.38 -33.32
C ALA A 427 -7.37 5.89 -33.81
N PRO A 428 -7.44 6.80 -34.80
CA PRO A 428 -8.70 7.15 -35.44
C PRO A 428 -9.20 5.95 -36.25
N ALA A 429 -10.41 5.47 -35.96
CA ALA A 429 -11.12 4.55 -36.83
C ALA A 429 -11.65 5.30 -38.07
N SER A 430 -11.78 4.60 -39.20
CA SER A 430 -12.15 5.20 -40.50
C SER A 430 -13.50 5.93 -40.51
N ASP A 431 -14.37 5.65 -39.55
CA ASP A 431 -15.73 6.19 -39.47
C ASP A 431 -15.95 7.15 -38.27
N GLY A 432 -14.88 7.78 -37.76
CA GLY A 432 -14.98 8.77 -36.67
C GLY A 432 -15.01 8.16 -35.26
N GLY A 433 -14.80 6.85 -35.12
CA GLY A 433 -14.67 6.18 -33.82
C GLY A 433 -13.27 6.34 -33.20
N LEU A 434 -13.21 6.38 -31.88
CA LEU A 434 -11.97 6.30 -31.09
C LEU A 434 -11.84 4.88 -30.51
N LEU A 435 -10.68 4.25 -30.72
CA LEU A 435 -10.33 2.98 -30.08
C LEU A 435 -9.36 3.24 -28.94
N PHE A 436 -9.62 2.64 -27.78
CA PHE A 436 -8.78 2.72 -26.59
C PHE A 436 -8.48 1.32 -26.06
N GLU A 437 -7.21 1.05 -25.75
CA GLU A 437 -6.79 -0.14 -25.02
C GLU A 437 -6.24 0.28 -23.66
N ALA A 438 -6.83 -0.26 -22.58
CA ALA A 438 -6.38 -0.03 -21.22
C ALA A 438 -5.73 -1.30 -20.68
N SER A 439 -4.39 -1.35 -20.66
CA SER A 439 -3.66 -2.45 -20.02
C SER A 439 -3.55 -2.19 -18.52
N SER A 440 -4.17 -3.07 -17.72
CA SER A 440 -4.14 -3.14 -16.25
C SER A 440 -4.62 -1.88 -15.48
N ASN A 441 -5.94 -1.76 -15.24
CA ASN A 441 -6.49 -1.42 -13.92
C ASN A 441 -8.03 -1.65 -13.84
N PRO A 442 -8.61 -2.21 -12.75
CA PRO A 442 -10.06 -2.38 -12.58
C PRO A 442 -10.83 -1.11 -12.15
N SER A 443 -10.15 -0.02 -11.78
CA SER A 443 -10.75 1.09 -11.00
C SER A 443 -10.68 2.47 -11.65
N SER A 444 -10.45 2.57 -12.95
CA SER A 444 -10.42 3.87 -13.64
C SER A 444 -11.78 4.25 -14.24
N VAL A 445 -12.43 5.27 -13.66
CA VAL A 445 -13.58 5.95 -14.27
C VAL A 445 -13.07 6.83 -15.41
N TRP A 446 -13.28 6.38 -16.65
CA TRP A 446 -12.99 7.18 -17.84
C TRP A 446 -14.25 7.95 -18.24
N GLN A 447 -14.21 9.28 -18.11
CA GLN A 447 -15.24 10.16 -18.66
C GLN A 447 -14.80 10.56 -20.08
N VAL A 448 -15.40 9.93 -21.09
CA VAL A 448 -15.26 10.37 -22.49
C VAL A 448 -16.30 11.46 -22.73
N THR A 449 -15.89 12.73 -22.71
CA THR A 449 -16.70 13.81 -23.27
C THR A 449 -16.70 13.68 -24.78
N LEU A 450 -17.82 13.24 -25.35
CA LEU A 450 -18.10 13.48 -26.76
C LEU A 450 -18.45 14.96 -26.88
N ASP A 451 -17.46 15.80 -27.18
CA ASP A 451 -17.74 17.13 -27.68
C ASP A 451 -18.58 16.97 -28.95
N SER A 452 -19.72 17.66 -28.97
CA SER A 452 -20.69 17.66 -30.04
C SER A 452 -20.02 17.68 -31.41
N VAL A 453 -20.16 16.60 -32.16
CA VAL A 453 -20.07 16.69 -33.62
C VAL A 453 -21.34 17.42 -34.03
N ALA A 454 -21.19 18.72 -34.27
CA ALA A 454 -22.21 19.50 -34.93
C ALA A 454 -22.47 18.87 -36.31
N GLU A 455 -23.70 18.38 -36.50
CA GLU A 455 -24.52 18.58 -37.69
C GLU A 455 -26.00 18.50 -37.31
#